data_AF-A0A095X9E9-F1
#
_entry.id   AF-A0A095X9E9-F1
#
_cell.length_a   1.000
_cell.length_b   1.000
_cell.length_c   1.000
_cell.angle_alpha   90.00
_cell.angle_beta   90.00
_cell.angle_gamma   90.00
#
_symmetry.space_group_name_H-M   'P 1'
#
loop_
_entity.id
_entity.type
_entity.pdbx_description
1 polymer ?
#
loop_
_entity_poly.entity_id
_entity_poly.type
_entity_poly.pdbx_seq_one_letter_code
_entity_poly.pdbx_strand_id
1 'polypeptide(L)'
;MLDTLKNNIREIIACNNLSEIETVDKRIAVKQAILLTLLKAKKDYTKTANEIDELKVKKQQLLIEEAGQEDAKRRIREMEDFLKSERHDISEYDEKLVRKYIKKIKVYEDRFSVTFKSEISVDIERAS
;
A
#
# COMPACT_ATOMS: atom_id res chain seq x y z
N MET A 1 10.72 12.58 -2.33
CA MET A 1 10.84 11.41 -1.42
C MET A 1 9.48 10.97 -0.90
N LEU A 2 8.65 11.88 -0.37
CA LEU A 2 7.28 11.58 0.05
C LEU A 2 6.39 11.08 -1.11
N ASP A 3 6.52 11.64 -2.31
CA ASP A 3 5.73 11.21 -3.48
C ASP A 3 6.10 9.81 -3.97
N THR A 4 7.39 9.46 -3.92
CA THR A 4 7.88 8.11 -4.21
C THR A 4 7.29 7.10 -3.23
N LEU A 5 7.28 7.44 -1.94
CA LEU A 5 6.68 6.58 -0.90
C LEU A 5 5.17 6.42 -1.11
N LYS A 6 4.45 7.51 -1.41
CA LYS A 6 3.01 7.47 -1.73
C LYS A 6 2.70 6.60 -2.96
N ASN A 7 3.53 6.64 -3.99
CA ASN A 7 3.33 5.81 -5.18
C ASN A 7 3.54 4.32 -4.89
N ASN A 8 4.59 3.97 -4.14
CA ASN A 8 4.83 2.58 -3.72
C ASN A 8 3.67 2.04 -2.86
N ILE A 9 3.13 2.88 -1.97
CA ILE A 9 1.96 2.54 -1.14
C ILE A 9 0.74 2.22 -2.02
N ARG A 10 0.45 3.05 -3.03
CA ARG A 10 -0.68 2.84 -3.94
C ARG A 10 -0.53 1.56 -4.75
N GLU A 11 0.67 1.27 -5.24
CA GLU A 11 0.93 0.08 -6.05
C GLU A 11 0.70 -1.21 -5.24
N ILE A 12 1.15 -1.26 -3.99
CA ILE A 12 0.92 -2.40 -3.09
C ILE A 12 -0.57 -2.57 -2.76
N ILE A 13 -1.30 -1.47 -2.54
CA ILE A 13 -2.75 -1.52 -2.28
C ILE A 13 -3.52 -2.00 -3.53
N ALA A 14 -3.11 -1.55 -4.71
CA ALA A 14 -3.75 -1.90 -5.98
C ALA A 14 -3.49 -3.35 -6.42
N CYS A 15 -2.41 -3.96 -5.92
CA CYS A 15 -2.13 -5.37 -6.14
C CYS A 15 -3.15 -6.21 -5.35
N ASN A 16 -4.19 -6.71 -6.03
CA ASN A 16 -5.17 -7.62 -5.46
C ASN A 16 -5.40 -8.82 -6.37
N ASN A 17 -5.77 -9.94 -5.76
CA ASN A 17 -6.06 -11.19 -6.45
C ASN A 17 -7.50 -11.24 -6.96
N LEU A 18 -8.31 -10.17 -6.78
CA LEU A 18 -9.73 -10.15 -7.15
C LEU A 18 -9.94 -10.45 -8.64
N SER A 19 -9.14 -9.82 -9.51
CA SER A 19 -9.23 -10.06 -10.96
C SER A 19 -8.88 -11.51 -11.33
N GLU A 20 -7.87 -12.10 -10.69
CA GLU A 20 -7.50 -13.49 -10.93
C GLU A 20 -8.56 -14.46 -10.40
N ILE A 21 -9.12 -14.21 -9.21
CA ILE A 21 -10.24 -14.97 -8.63
C ILE A 21 -11.45 -14.95 -9.57
N GLU A 22 -11.81 -13.79 -10.12
CA GLU A 22 -12.89 -13.69 -11.10
C GLU A 22 -12.62 -14.51 -12.37
N THR A 23 -11.38 -14.52 -12.86
CA THR A 23 -11.03 -15.34 -14.04
C THR A 23 -11.14 -16.83 -13.74
N VAL A 24 -10.75 -17.27 -12.55
CA VAL A 24 -10.88 -18.66 -12.10
C VAL A 24 -12.35 -19.04 -11.99
N ASP A 25 -13.20 -18.16 -11.44
CA ASP A 25 -14.64 -18.38 -11.34
C ASP A 25 -15.32 -18.54 -12.71
N LYS A 26 -14.97 -17.68 -13.67
CA LYS A 26 -15.45 -17.80 -15.05
C LYS A 26 -15.04 -19.15 -15.65
N ARG A 27 -13.80 -19.60 -15.44
CA ARG A 27 -13.30 -20.89 -15.94
C ARG A 27 -14.02 -22.07 -15.28
N ILE A 28 -14.28 -22.02 -13.97
CA ILE A 28 -15.04 -23.05 -13.26
C ILE A 28 -16.47 -23.14 -13.84
N ALA A 29 -17.16 -22.01 -14.02
CA ALA A 29 -18.51 -21.99 -14.58
C ALA A 29 -18.59 -22.59 -15.99
N VAL A 30 -17.63 -22.24 -16.86
CA VAL A 30 -17.54 -22.81 -18.22
C VAL A 30 -17.32 -24.32 -18.15
N LYS A 31 -16.40 -24.81 -17.31
CA LYS A 31 -16.14 -26.25 -17.18
C LYS A 31 -17.31 -27.02 -16.56
N GLN A 32 -18.05 -26.42 -15.62
CA GLN A 32 -19.27 -27.01 -15.08
C GLN A 32 -20.34 -27.15 -16.17
N ALA A 33 -20.49 -26.17 -17.07
CA ALA A 33 -21.39 -26.29 -18.21
C ALA A 33 -20.98 -27.44 -19.15
N ILE A 34 -19.68 -27.59 -19.44
CA ILE A 34 -19.14 -28.71 -20.24
C ILE A 34 -19.36 -30.05 -19.54
N LEU A 35 -19.19 -30.11 -18.21
CA LEU A 35 -19.45 -31.32 -17.43
C LEU A 35 -20.91 -31.77 -17.57
N LEU A 36 -21.85 -30.84 -17.49
CA LEU A 36 -23.29 -31.12 -17.66
C LEU A 36 -23.62 -31.66 -19.06
N THR A 37 -22.96 -31.16 -20.12
CA THR A 37 -23.17 -31.67 -21.48
C THR A 37 -22.56 -33.05 -21.67
N LEU A 38 -21.38 -33.32 -21.10
CA LEU A 38 -20.76 -34.65 -21.13
C LEU A 38 -21.60 -35.69 -20.36
N LEU A 39 -22.15 -35.32 -19.20
CA LEU A 39 -23.07 -36.16 -18.43
C LEU A 39 -24.32 -36.50 -19.23
N LYS A 40 -24.95 -35.51 -19.87
CA LYS A 40 -26.10 -35.73 -20.77
C LYS A 40 -25.77 -36.63 -21.95
N ALA A 41 -24.55 -36.51 -22.48
CA ALA A 41 -24.06 -37.34 -23.58
C ALA A 41 -23.53 -38.72 -23.15
N LYS A 42 -23.59 -39.06 -21.85
CA LYS A 42 -22.99 -40.28 -21.25
C LYS A 42 -21.53 -40.51 -21.65
N LYS A 43 -20.79 -39.42 -21.87
CA LYS A 43 -19.35 -39.46 -22.20
C LYS A 43 -18.52 -39.43 -20.93
N ASP A 44 -17.29 -39.94 -21.01
CA ASP A 44 -16.33 -39.80 -19.92
C ASP A 44 -16.09 -38.32 -19.62
N TYR A 45 -16.21 -37.97 -18.34
CA TYR A 45 -16.11 -36.63 -17.81
C TYR A 45 -15.01 -36.49 -16.75
N THR A 46 -14.29 -37.58 -16.47
CA THR A 46 -13.29 -37.66 -15.38
C THR A 46 -12.24 -36.55 -15.50
N LYS A 47 -11.76 -36.29 -16.72
CA LYS A 47 -10.82 -35.19 -16.99
C LYS A 47 -11.39 -33.81 -16.65
N THR A 48 -12.65 -33.55 -17.02
CA THR A 48 -13.31 -32.26 -16.74
C THR A 48 -13.55 -32.07 -15.25
N ALA A 49 -13.90 -33.15 -14.53
CA ALA A 49 -14.06 -33.12 -13.08
C ALA A 49 -12.74 -32.81 -12.36
N ASN A 50 -11.64 -33.48 -12.73
CA ASN A 50 -10.32 -33.20 -12.15
C ASN A 50 -9.88 -31.75 -12.38
N GLU A 51 -10.07 -31.23 -13.59
CA GLU A 51 -9.73 -29.82 -13.91
C GLU A 51 -10.59 -28.82 -13.12
N ILE A 52 -11.83 -29.16 -12.77
CA ILE A 52 -12.67 -28.32 -11.90
C ILE A 52 -12.11 -28.32 -10.47
N ASP A 53 -11.70 -29.49 -9.96
CA ASP A 53 -11.17 -29.60 -8.61
C ASP A 53 -9.81 -28.90 -8.47
N GLU A 54 -8.93 -29.01 -9.47
CA GLU A 54 -7.69 -28.22 -9.54
C GLU A 54 -7.96 -26.71 -9.51
N LEU A 55 -8.96 -26.23 -10.27
CA LEU A 55 -9.32 -24.81 -10.28
C LEU A 55 -9.91 -24.35 -8.95
N LYS A 56 -10.68 -25.19 -8.24
CA LYS A 56 -11.17 -24.87 -6.90
C LYS A 56 -10.03 -24.76 -5.90
N VAL A 57 -9.04 -25.65 -5.96
CA VAL A 57 -7.83 -25.57 -5.12
C VAL A 57 -7.08 -24.28 -5.41
N LYS A 58 -6.89 -23.93 -6.69
CA LYS A 58 -6.26 -22.65 -7.08
C LYS A 58 -7.05 -21.44 -6.53
N LYS A 59 -8.38 -21.45 -6.62
CA LYS A 59 -9.23 -20.40 -6.06
C LYS A 59 -9.04 -20.25 -4.55
N GLN A 60 -9.03 -21.38 -3.83
CA GLN A 60 -8.83 -21.41 -2.38
C GLN A 60 -7.49 -20.77 -1.99
N GLN A 61 -6.43 -21.11 -2.74
CA GLN A 61 -5.09 -20.56 -2.52
C GLN A 61 -5.06 -19.03 -2.70
N LEU A 62 -5.65 -18.51 -3.79
CA LEU A 62 -5.73 -17.08 -4.06
C LEU A 62 -6.51 -16.31 -2.97
N LEU A 63 -7.56 -16.91 -2.42
CA LEU A 63 -8.35 -16.34 -1.33
C LEU A 63 -7.55 -16.27 -0.01
N ILE A 64 -6.77 -17.31 0.29
CA ILE A 64 -5.89 -17.33 1.47
C ILE A 64 -4.82 -16.25 1.34
N GLU A 65 -4.22 -16.11 0.16
CA GLU A 65 -3.22 -15.07 -0.11
C GLU A 65 -3.81 -13.67 0.00
N GLU A 66 -5.00 -13.42 -0.56
CA GLU A 66 -5.67 -12.12 -0.43
C GLU A 66 -5.98 -11.80 1.04
N ALA A 67 -6.52 -12.77 1.79
CA ALA A 67 -6.81 -12.61 3.21
C ALA A 67 -5.54 -12.34 4.04
N GLY A 68 -4.44 -13.01 3.71
CA GLY A 68 -3.13 -12.80 4.34
C GLY A 68 -2.54 -11.42 4.06
N GLN A 69 -2.87 -10.81 2.91
CA GLN A 69 -2.39 -9.48 2.54
C GLN A 69 -3.29 -8.35 3.05
N GLU A 70 -4.55 -8.62 3.39
CA GLU A 70 -5.51 -7.59 3.80
C GLU A 70 -5.08 -6.82 5.07
N ASP A 71 -4.50 -7.52 6.06
CA ASP A 71 -3.99 -6.89 7.27
C ASP A 71 -2.81 -5.95 6.99
N ALA A 72 -1.91 -6.34 6.07
CA ALA A 72 -0.81 -5.49 5.64
C ALA A 72 -1.33 -4.26 4.89
N LYS A 73 -2.29 -4.44 3.98
CA LYS A 73 -2.97 -3.35 3.27
C LYS A 73 -3.68 -2.39 4.23
N ARG A 74 -4.33 -2.91 5.29
CA ARG A 74 -4.95 -2.07 6.34
C ARG A 74 -3.92 -1.17 7.01
N ARG A 75 -2.80 -1.74 7.48
CA ARG A 75 -1.74 -0.96 8.14
C ARG A 75 -1.12 0.09 7.22
N ILE A 76 -0.98 -0.24 5.93
CA ILE A 76 -0.46 0.70 4.93
C ILE A 76 -1.44 1.86 4.71
N ARG A 77 -2.77 1.60 4.68
CA ARG A 77 -3.79 2.66 4.63
C ARG A 77 -3.74 3.56 5.86
N GLU A 78 -3.59 2.98 7.05
CA GLU A 78 -3.41 3.74 8.29
C GLU A 78 -2.16 4.64 8.23
N MET A 79 -1.05 4.16 7.66
CA MET A 79 0.16 4.95 7.44
C MET A 79 -0.05 6.09 6.42
N GLU A 80 -0.80 5.83 5.35
CA GLU A 80 -1.14 6.87 4.36
C GLU A 80 -1.99 7.99 4.98
N ASP A 81 -2.99 7.61 5.80
CA ASP A 81 -3.85 8.56 6.51
C ASP A 81 -3.07 9.35 7.56
N PHE A 82 -2.16 8.69 8.29
CA PHE A 82 -1.24 9.37 9.20
C PHE A 82 -0.42 10.45 8.48
N LEU A 83 0.22 10.11 7.36
CA LEU A 83 1.02 11.05 6.56
C LEU A 83 0.20 12.20 5.96
N LYS A 84 -1.09 12.00 5.69
CA LYS A 84 -2.02 13.07 5.27
C LYS A 84 -2.47 13.95 6.43
N SER A 85 -2.58 13.38 7.62
CA SER A 85 -3.03 14.07 8.83
C SER A 85 -1.98 14.97 9.46
N GLU A 86 -0.69 14.70 9.22
CA GLU A 86 0.38 15.62 9.61
C GLU A 86 0.23 16.94 8.84
N ARG A 87 -0.23 17.99 9.53
CA ARG A 87 -0.08 19.36 9.06
C ARG A 87 1.42 19.66 9.00
N HIS A 88 1.94 19.81 7.78
CA HIS A 88 3.35 20.14 7.55
C HIS A 88 3.63 21.63 7.77
N ASP A 89 2.59 22.45 7.95
CA ASP A 89 2.73 23.87 8.18
C ASP A 89 2.78 24.19 9.68
N ILE A 90 3.95 24.64 10.11
CA ILE A 90 4.13 25.29 11.41
C ILE A 90 3.45 26.66 11.30
N SER A 91 2.17 26.73 11.67
CA SER A 91 1.42 28.00 11.73
C SER A 91 1.78 28.83 12.97
N GLU A 92 2.26 28.17 14.03
CA GLU A 92 2.60 28.78 15.31
C GLU A 92 3.89 28.18 15.87
N TYR A 93 4.58 28.94 16.70
CA TYR A 93 5.81 28.50 17.37
C TYR A 93 5.55 27.28 18.28
N ASP A 94 6.24 26.16 18.01
CA ASP A 94 6.24 24.97 18.87
C ASP A 94 7.61 24.79 19.54
N GLU A 95 7.66 25.05 20.84
CA GLU A 95 8.87 24.94 21.64
C GLU A 95 9.45 23.51 21.67
N LYS A 96 8.59 22.48 21.71
CA LYS A 96 9.05 21.08 21.72
C LYS A 96 9.71 20.74 20.40
N LEU A 97 9.15 21.23 19.29
CA LEU A 97 9.71 21.07 17.95
C LEU A 97 11.08 21.75 17.85
N VAL A 98 11.20 22.99 18.32
CA VAL A 98 12.47 23.73 18.33
C VAL A 98 13.53 22.99 19.15
N ARG A 99 13.22 22.53 20.37
CA ARG A 99 14.14 21.74 21.19
C ARG A 99 14.51 20.40 20.54
N LYS A 100 13.60 19.80 19.78
CA LYS A 100 13.83 18.54 19.06
C LYS A 100 14.86 18.73 17.96
N TYR A 101 14.72 19.76 17.12
CA TYR A 101 15.49 19.89 15.88
C TYR A 101 16.66 20.87 15.93
N ILE A 102 16.60 21.94 16.75
CA ILE A 102 17.66 22.96 16.79
C ILE A 102 18.79 22.52 17.72
N LYS A 103 20.03 22.67 17.24
CA LYS A 103 21.26 22.42 18.01
C LYS A 103 21.79 23.69 18.64
N LYS A 104 21.90 24.76 17.85
CA LYS A 104 22.33 26.10 18.32
C LYS A 104 21.90 27.18 17.34
N ILE A 105 21.79 28.40 17.84
CA ILE A 105 21.57 29.61 17.05
C ILE A 105 22.72 30.57 17.35
N LYS A 106 23.38 31.09 16.32
CA LYS A 106 24.38 32.17 16.43
C LYS A 106 23.77 33.46 15.89
N VAL A 107 23.87 34.53 16.66
CA VAL A 107 23.35 35.84 16.30
C VAL A 107 24.51 36.73 15.85
N TYR A 108 24.38 37.32 14.67
CA TYR A 108 25.29 38.32 14.10
C TYR A 108 24.54 39.66 13.95
N GLU A 109 25.25 40.71 13.57
CA GLU A 109 24.64 42.04 13.39
C GLU A 109 23.64 42.07 12.24
N ASP A 110 23.96 41.36 11.15
CA ASP A 110 23.25 41.31 9.86
C ASP A 110 22.41 40.05 9.66
N ARG A 111 22.66 38.98 10.44
CA ARG A 111 22.01 37.67 10.22
C ARG A 111 21.91 36.80 11.46
N PHE A 112 21.14 35.73 11.33
CA PHE A 112 21.07 34.61 12.24
C PHE A 112 21.58 33.35 11.54
N SER A 113 22.43 32.57 12.20
CA SER A 113 22.85 31.25 11.72
C SER A 113 22.26 30.17 12.62
N VAL A 114 21.37 29.35 12.06
CA VAL A 114 20.64 28.29 12.77
C VAL A 114 21.22 26.95 12.37
N THR A 115 21.80 26.23 13.34
CA THR A 115 22.31 24.86 13.13
C THR A 115 21.32 23.85 13.68
N PHE A 116 20.89 22.91 12.84
CA PHE A 116 20.04 21.79 13.19
C PHE A 116 20.88 20.65 13.81
N LYS A 117 20.25 19.76 14.57
CA LYS A 117 20.91 18.55 15.10
C LYS A 117 21.32 17.55 14.01
N SER A 118 20.80 17.70 12.79
CA SER A 118 21.29 17.01 11.59
C SER A 118 22.58 17.60 11.03
N GLU A 119 23.20 18.58 11.71
CA GLU A 119 24.37 19.37 11.28
C GLU A 119 24.14 20.30 10.07
N ILE A 120 22.93 20.30 9.49
CA ILE A 120 22.53 21.29 8.48
C ILE A 120 22.51 22.68 9.13
N SER A 121 23.04 23.69 8.44
CA SER A 121 23.01 25.08 8.89
C SER A 121 22.31 25.96 7.85
N VAL A 122 21.49 26.89 8.33
CA VAL A 122 20.75 27.86 7.51
C VAL A 122 21.03 29.25 8.04
N ASP A 123 21.37 30.16 7.14
CA ASP A 123 21.57 31.58 7.45
C ASP A 123 20.31 32.36 7.04
N ILE A 124 19.84 33.22 7.95
CA ILE A 124 18.64 34.05 7.80
C ILE A 124 19.08 35.50 7.96
N GLU A 125 18.92 36.31 6.91
CA GLU A 125 19.19 37.74 6.98
C GLU A 125 18.25 38.43 7.97
N ARG A 126 18.75 39.43 8.69
CA ARG A 126 17.90 40.28 9.51
C ARG A 126 17.03 41.13 8.60
N ALA A 127 15.71 41.03 8.78
CA ALA A 127 14.78 41.99 8.22
C ALA A 127 15.14 43.38 8.77
N SER A 128 15.40 44.32 7.85
CA SER A 128 15.75 45.72 8.12
C SER A 128 14.52 46.54 8.51
#